data_AF-A0AAJ1PRV1-F1
#
_entry.id   AF-A0AAJ1PRV1-F1
#
_cell.length_a   1.000
_cell.length_b   1.000
_cell.length_c   1.000
_cell.angle_alpha   90.00
_cell.angle_beta   90.00
_cell.angle_gamma   90.00
#
_symmetry.space_group_name_H-M   'P 1'
#
loop_
_entity.id
_entity.type
_entity.pdbx_description
1 polymer ?
#
loop_
_entity_poly.entity_id
_entity_poly.type
_entity_poly.pdbx_seq_one_letter_code
_entity_poly.pdbx_strand_id
1 'polypeptide(L)'
;MKKREQLIKKAEEFIEKVNEQLPGIIELEFRDLYEGGIFVARREKEVGAKKRYALIDYQGNLEVRGFEAIRRDWCQLSKDIQRKVLTIILRDKDPAKAVQLVRETIKKIKSGDVKLEDLTIFEQITRPLSSYEQIGPHVKAAQKSKAKGRLVGEGSVIGFVIVKGSGSISDRAMPVEDVKEGEYDPEYYINNQVLPAAMRVLQALEITEQQVLSGRVQAKLGEWFKKVNYK
;
A
#
# COMPACT_ATOMS: atom_id res chain seq x y z
N MET A 1 -5.74 29.92 4.39
CA MET A 1 -6.49 29.98 5.66
C MET A 1 -7.97 30.34 5.45
N LYS A 2 -8.30 31.50 4.85
CA LYS A 2 -9.70 31.91 4.61
C LYS A 2 -10.62 30.88 3.94
N LYS A 3 -10.13 30.12 2.95
CA LYS A 3 -10.91 29.08 2.26
C LYS A 3 -11.26 27.88 3.16
N ARG A 4 -10.37 27.52 4.10
CA ARG A 4 -10.55 26.39 5.03
C ARG A 4 -11.64 26.72 6.04
N GLU A 5 -11.51 27.86 6.71
CA GLU A 5 -12.51 28.35 7.68
C GLU A 5 -13.90 28.47 7.04
N GLN A 6 -13.96 28.97 5.80
CA GLN A 6 -15.23 29.04 5.06
C GLN A 6 -15.84 27.66 4.76
N LEU A 7 -15.02 26.65 4.48
CA LEU A 7 -15.51 25.28 4.25
C LEU A 7 -16.01 24.64 5.54
N ILE A 8 -15.31 24.85 6.66
CA ILE A 8 -15.72 24.35 7.98
C ILE A 8 -17.06 24.97 8.36
N LYS A 9 -17.18 26.30 8.27
CA LYS A 9 -18.43 27.01 8.58
C LYS A 9 -19.62 26.50 7.74
N LYS A 10 -19.41 26.28 6.43
CA LYS A 10 -20.44 25.71 5.56
C LYS A 10 -20.82 24.28 5.93
N ALA A 11 -19.87 23.48 6.40
CA ALA A 11 -20.13 22.12 6.85
C ALA A 11 -20.92 22.11 8.15
N GLU A 12 -20.59 22.98 9.11
CA GLU A 12 -21.34 23.16 10.36
C GLU A 12 -22.77 23.62 10.09
N GLU A 13 -22.97 24.65 9.26
CA GLU A 13 -24.30 25.12 8.84
C GLU A 13 -25.13 24.03 8.13
N PHE A 14 -24.47 23.13 7.40
CA PHE A 14 -25.13 22.00 6.75
C PHE A 14 -25.55 20.94 7.76
N ILE A 15 -24.67 20.63 8.72
CA ILE A 15 -24.91 19.63 9.76
C ILE A 15 -26.07 20.05 10.65
N GLU A 16 -26.13 21.32 11.08
CA GLU A 16 -27.26 21.84 11.86
C GLU A 16 -28.60 21.60 11.16
N LYS A 17 -28.69 21.97 9.87
CA LYS A 17 -29.90 21.79 9.05
C LYS A 17 -30.30 20.33 8.86
N VAL A 18 -29.33 19.43 8.75
CA VAL A 18 -29.61 18.00 8.60
C VAL A 18 -30.06 17.41 9.93
N ASN A 19 -29.40 17.76 11.04
CA ASN A 19 -29.73 17.26 12.38
C ASN A 19 -31.14 17.68 12.83
N GLU A 20 -31.63 18.85 12.43
CA GLU A 20 -33.03 19.26 12.65
C GLU A 20 -34.05 18.32 11.99
N GLN A 21 -33.66 17.60 10.94
CA GLN A 21 -34.54 16.70 10.17
C GLN A 21 -34.35 15.22 10.54
N LEU A 22 -33.30 14.89 11.30
CA LEU A 22 -33.01 13.51 11.66
C LEU A 22 -33.86 13.06 12.86
N PRO A 23 -34.43 11.84 12.82
CA PRO A 23 -35.31 11.38 13.88
C PRO A 23 -34.54 10.90 15.12
N GLY A 24 -35.07 11.23 16.29
CA GLY A 24 -34.64 10.67 17.57
C GLY A 24 -33.23 11.08 17.97
N ILE A 25 -32.35 10.10 18.16
CA ILE A 25 -30.97 10.27 18.64
C ILE A 25 -29.92 10.23 17.52
N ILE A 26 -30.36 10.26 16.26
CA ILE A 26 -29.45 10.18 15.11
C ILE A 26 -28.88 11.57 14.86
N GLU A 27 -27.56 11.69 14.95
CA GLU A 27 -26.85 12.94 14.72
C GLU A 27 -25.76 12.74 13.67
N LEU A 28 -25.67 13.70 12.74
CA LEU A 28 -24.54 13.85 11.84
C LEU A 28 -23.48 14.72 12.52
N GLU A 29 -22.24 14.25 12.56
CA GLU A 29 -21.13 15.00 13.17
C GLU A 29 -20.08 15.41 12.12
N PHE A 30 -19.50 16.59 12.33
CA PHE A 30 -18.33 17.02 11.57
C PHE A 30 -17.10 16.31 12.11
N ARG A 31 -16.54 15.38 11.34
CA ARG A 31 -15.35 14.63 11.77
C ARG A 31 -14.05 15.38 11.51
N ASP A 32 -13.78 15.72 10.25
CA ASP A 32 -12.52 16.38 9.86
C ASP A 32 -12.58 16.97 8.44
N LEU A 33 -11.60 17.81 8.10
CA LEU A 33 -11.38 18.37 6.76
C LEU A 33 -10.00 18.01 6.24
N TYR A 34 -9.97 17.37 5.07
CA TYR A 34 -8.74 16.92 4.41
C TYR A 34 -8.36 17.83 3.24
N GLU A 35 -7.06 18.02 3.03
CA GLU A 35 -6.50 18.75 1.90
C GLU A 35 -6.64 17.97 0.58
N GLY A 36 -6.53 16.64 0.65
CA GLY A 36 -6.65 15.76 -0.50
C GLY A 36 -7.11 14.38 -0.13
N GLY A 37 -7.79 13.71 -1.05
CA GLY A 37 -8.22 12.33 -0.88
C GLY A 37 -8.21 11.57 -2.20
N ILE A 38 -7.95 10.27 -2.12
CA ILE A 38 -8.06 9.33 -3.22
C ILE A 38 -8.93 8.15 -2.78
N PHE A 39 -9.87 7.75 -3.64
CA PHE A 39 -10.78 6.64 -3.40
C PHE A 39 -10.64 5.64 -4.54
N VAL A 40 -10.24 4.41 -4.22
CA VAL A 40 -9.96 3.37 -5.22
C VAL A 40 -11.02 2.28 -5.13
N ALA A 41 -11.72 2.03 -6.23
CA ALA A 41 -12.71 0.97 -6.29
C ALA A 41 -12.04 -0.42 -6.31
N ARG A 42 -12.74 -1.43 -5.78
CA ARG A 42 -12.36 -2.83 -6.01
C ARG A 42 -12.90 -3.21 -7.39
N ARG A 43 -12.02 -3.61 -8.32
CA ARG A 43 -12.36 -3.90 -9.73
C ARG A 43 -13.50 -4.92 -9.95
N GLU A 44 -13.90 -5.68 -8.94
CA GLU A 44 -14.73 -6.89 -9.13
C GLU A 44 -16.20 -6.78 -8.68
N LYS A 45 -16.64 -5.67 -8.05
CA LYS A 45 -18.06 -5.53 -7.66
C LYS A 45 -18.54 -4.09 -7.80
N GLU A 46 -19.50 -3.87 -8.70
CA GLU A 46 -20.27 -2.61 -8.83
C GLU A 46 -21.07 -2.30 -7.55
N VAL A 47 -21.37 -3.33 -6.74
CA VAL A 47 -22.15 -3.21 -5.50
C VAL A 47 -21.25 -3.50 -4.31
N GLY A 48 -20.66 -2.46 -3.74
CA GLY A 48 -19.90 -2.53 -2.51
C GLY A 48 -19.22 -1.21 -2.17
N ALA A 49 -19.28 -0.80 -0.90
CA ALA A 49 -18.63 0.42 -0.42
C ALA A 49 -17.16 0.48 -0.87
N LYS A 50 -16.69 1.68 -1.26
CA LYS A 50 -15.27 1.95 -1.57
C LYS A 50 -14.45 1.77 -0.29
N LYS A 51 -14.08 0.52 0.05
CA LYS A 51 -13.32 0.17 1.26
C LYS A 51 -11.84 0.60 1.20
N ARG A 52 -11.41 1.24 0.12
CA ARG A 52 -10.04 1.74 -0.05
C ARG A 52 -10.02 3.23 -0.31
N TYR A 53 -9.43 3.96 0.63
CA TYR A 53 -9.21 5.38 0.48
C TYR A 53 -7.97 5.81 1.26
N ALA A 54 -7.41 6.92 0.84
CA ALA A 54 -6.39 7.61 1.60
C ALA A 54 -6.68 9.11 1.59
N LEU A 55 -6.53 9.75 2.74
CA LEU A 55 -6.81 11.15 2.95
C LEU A 55 -5.56 11.79 3.57
N ILE A 56 -5.22 13.00 3.14
CA ILE A 56 -4.15 13.79 3.74
C ILE A 56 -4.74 15.06 4.33
N ASP A 57 -4.44 15.33 5.60
CA ASP A 57 -4.85 16.56 6.25
C ASP A 57 -3.89 17.73 5.91
N TYR A 58 -4.24 18.92 6.38
CA TYR A 58 -3.43 20.13 6.14
C TYR A 58 -2.10 20.19 6.92
N GLN A 59 -1.88 19.25 7.86
CA GLN A 59 -0.60 19.09 8.56
C GLN A 59 0.32 18.08 7.82
N GLY A 60 -0.23 17.34 6.85
CA GLY A 60 0.45 16.30 6.10
C GLY A 60 0.31 14.91 6.70
N ASN A 61 -0.59 14.71 7.68
CA ASN A 61 -0.87 13.40 8.23
C ASN A 61 -1.71 12.61 7.23
N LEU A 62 -1.30 11.36 7.00
CA LEU A 62 -1.92 10.48 6.00
C LEU A 62 -2.78 9.41 6.69
N GLU A 63 -4.11 9.51 6.54
CA GLU A 63 -5.03 8.41 6.88
C GLU A 63 -5.12 7.45 5.69
N VAL A 64 -4.91 6.16 5.94
CA VAL A 64 -4.93 5.11 4.90
C VAL A 64 -5.86 3.98 5.32
N ARG A 65 -6.81 3.62 4.45
CA ARG A 65 -7.75 2.50 4.66
C ARG A 65 -7.75 1.55 3.47
N GLY A 66 -7.70 0.24 3.78
CA GLY A 66 -7.87 -0.84 2.82
C GLY A 66 -6.73 -1.04 1.80
N PHE A 67 -5.66 -0.23 1.90
CA PHE A 67 -4.42 -0.37 1.15
C PHE A 67 -3.43 -1.30 1.85
N GLU A 68 -2.44 -1.77 1.10
CA GLU A 68 -1.37 -2.65 1.51
C GLU A 68 -0.50 -2.07 2.65
N ALA A 69 -0.39 -0.74 2.73
CA ALA A 69 0.37 0.03 3.72
C ALA A 69 -0.05 -0.18 5.18
N ILE A 70 -1.21 -0.80 5.43
CA ILE A 70 -1.71 -1.15 6.77
C ILE A 70 -1.85 -2.65 6.99
N ARG A 71 -1.51 -3.48 5.99
CA ARG A 71 -1.65 -4.93 6.06
C ARG A 71 -0.40 -5.58 6.67
N ARG A 72 -0.57 -6.59 7.52
CA ARG A 72 0.57 -7.25 8.19
C ARG A 72 1.41 -8.11 7.25
N ASP A 73 0.75 -8.74 6.27
CA ASP A 73 1.32 -9.67 5.28
C ASP A 73 2.12 -8.99 4.14
N TRP A 74 2.50 -7.72 4.30
CA TRP A 74 3.33 -6.97 3.36
C TRP A 74 4.62 -6.53 4.04
N CYS A 75 5.73 -6.53 3.29
CA CYS A 75 7.01 -6.08 3.81
C CYS A 75 7.00 -4.57 4.09
N GLN A 76 7.88 -4.13 4.98
CA GLN A 76 7.94 -2.73 5.39
C GLN A 76 8.27 -1.80 4.22
N LEU A 77 9.15 -2.22 3.31
CA LEU A 77 9.48 -1.49 2.09
C LEU A 77 8.24 -1.16 1.27
N SER A 78 7.38 -2.14 1.02
CA SER A 78 6.16 -1.93 0.23
C SER A 78 5.20 -0.95 0.89
N LYS A 79 5.03 -1.08 2.22
CA LYS A 79 4.20 -0.15 3.01
C LYS A 79 4.69 1.28 2.91
N ASP A 80 5.99 1.47 3.06
CA ASP A 80 6.62 2.79 3.03
C ASP A 80 6.56 3.41 1.64
N ILE A 81 6.80 2.64 0.59
CA ILE A 81 6.68 3.11 -0.78
C ILE A 81 5.25 3.50 -1.10
N GLN A 82 4.25 2.69 -0.71
CA GLN A 82 2.86 3.05 -0.95
C GLN A 82 2.46 4.32 -0.20
N ARG A 83 2.89 4.50 1.06
CA ARG A 83 2.68 5.74 1.81
C ARG A 83 3.33 6.94 1.13
N LYS A 84 4.59 6.82 0.71
CA LYS A 84 5.30 7.88 0.00
C LYS A 84 4.64 8.24 -1.33
N VAL A 85 4.21 7.24 -2.11
CA VAL A 85 3.43 7.47 -3.34
C VAL A 85 2.13 8.21 -3.03
N LEU A 86 1.37 7.77 -2.03
CA LEU A 86 0.15 8.46 -1.59
C LEU A 86 0.43 9.91 -1.20
N THR A 87 1.47 10.18 -0.41
CA THR A 87 1.85 11.53 -0.01
C THR A 87 2.22 12.39 -1.22
N ILE A 88 3.04 11.88 -2.15
CA ILE A 88 3.41 12.62 -3.35
C ILE A 88 2.17 12.94 -4.20
N ILE A 89 1.25 11.99 -4.37
CA ILE A 89 0.03 12.21 -5.16
C ILE A 89 -0.93 13.19 -4.46
N LEU A 90 -1.14 13.04 -3.16
CA LEU A 90 -2.15 13.79 -2.43
C LEU A 90 -1.66 15.18 -2.01
N ARG A 91 -0.36 15.34 -1.74
CA ARG A 91 0.24 16.60 -1.29
C ARG A 91 0.95 17.33 -2.43
N ASP A 92 1.97 16.69 -3.00
CA ASP A 92 2.84 17.31 -4.01
C ASP A 92 2.14 17.45 -5.38
N LYS A 93 1.06 16.68 -5.59
CA LYS A 93 0.30 16.60 -6.84
C LYS A 93 1.19 16.26 -8.05
N ASP A 94 2.22 15.44 -7.83
CA ASP A 94 3.25 15.11 -8.83
C ASP A 94 3.32 13.60 -9.13
N PRO A 95 2.53 13.11 -10.10
CA PRO A 95 2.56 11.71 -10.47
C PRO A 95 3.90 11.26 -11.09
N ALA A 96 4.65 12.17 -11.72
CA ALA A 96 5.94 11.83 -12.32
C ALA A 96 6.97 11.50 -11.22
N LYS A 97 7.00 12.30 -10.14
CA LYS A 97 7.82 12.05 -8.95
C LYS A 97 7.44 10.73 -8.27
N ALA A 98 6.15 10.41 -8.19
CA ALA A 98 5.70 9.14 -7.64
C ALA A 98 6.18 7.95 -8.49
N VAL A 99 6.09 8.04 -9.81
CA VAL A 99 6.61 7.03 -10.74
C VAL A 99 8.13 6.88 -10.59
N GLN A 100 8.86 7.99 -10.50
CA GLN A 100 10.31 7.98 -10.31
C GLN A 100 10.70 7.27 -9.02
N LEU A 101 10.04 7.56 -7.90
CA LEU A 101 10.28 6.90 -6.61
C LEU A 101 10.15 5.37 -6.73
N VAL A 102 9.10 4.88 -7.39
CA VAL A 102 8.87 3.44 -7.57
C VAL A 102 10.00 2.83 -8.39
N ARG A 103 10.44 3.51 -9.46
CA ARG A 103 11.54 3.02 -10.31
C ARG A 103 12.87 2.97 -9.59
N GLU A 104 13.19 3.99 -8.81
CA GLU A 104 14.40 4.02 -7.99
C GLU A 104 14.39 2.89 -6.96
N THR A 105 13.24 2.61 -6.37
CA THR A 105 13.06 1.48 -5.45
C THR A 105 13.30 0.16 -6.18
N ILE A 106 12.71 -0.04 -7.36
CA ILE A 106 12.93 -1.24 -8.18
C ILE A 106 14.42 -1.42 -8.48
N LYS A 107 15.14 -0.34 -8.81
CA LYS A 107 16.59 -0.41 -9.03
C LYS A 107 17.35 -0.87 -7.79
N LYS A 108 17.03 -0.34 -6.60
CA LYS A 108 17.63 -0.75 -5.33
C LYS A 108 17.39 -2.23 -5.02
N ILE A 109 16.16 -2.71 -5.24
CA ILE A 109 15.82 -4.13 -5.07
C ILE A 109 16.64 -5.01 -6.04
N LYS A 110 16.80 -4.58 -7.29
CA LYS A 110 17.60 -5.34 -8.27
C LYS A 110 19.09 -5.35 -7.94
N SER A 111 19.62 -4.28 -7.34
CA SER A 111 21.03 -4.19 -6.97
C SER A 111 21.37 -4.84 -5.62
N GLY A 112 20.39 -5.37 -4.89
CA GLY A 112 20.62 -5.91 -3.55
C GLY A 112 20.79 -4.84 -2.46
N ASP A 113 20.54 -3.56 -2.78
CA ASP A 113 20.74 -2.41 -1.88
C ASP A 113 19.47 -2.12 -1.06
N VAL A 114 18.96 -3.15 -0.40
CA VAL A 114 17.80 -3.08 0.48
C VAL A 114 18.07 -4.00 1.66
N LYS A 115 17.88 -3.47 2.87
CA LYS A 115 18.04 -4.22 4.11
C LYS A 115 17.01 -5.34 4.21
N LEU A 116 17.39 -6.49 4.78
CA LEU A 116 16.46 -7.58 5.04
C LEU A 116 15.30 -7.16 5.95
N GLU A 117 15.55 -6.28 6.91
CA GLU A 117 14.53 -5.72 7.82
C GLU A 117 13.35 -5.13 7.03
N ASP A 118 13.64 -4.38 5.96
CA ASP A 118 12.64 -3.75 5.12
C ASP A 118 11.89 -4.76 4.22
N LEU A 119 12.51 -5.90 3.95
CA LEU A 119 11.96 -6.98 3.13
C LEU A 119 11.21 -8.03 3.96
N THR A 120 11.43 -8.07 5.28
CA THR A 120 10.85 -9.09 6.15
C THR A 120 9.33 -8.95 6.21
N ILE A 121 8.64 -10.07 6.00
CA ILE A 121 7.20 -10.20 6.15
C ILE A 121 6.93 -10.87 7.49
N PHE A 122 6.02 -10.29 8.26
CA PHE A 122 5.63 -10.80 9.58
C PHE A 122 4.20 -11.31 9.55
N GLU A 123 4.03 -12.59 9.84
CA GLU A 123 2.71 -13.23 9.96
C GLU A 123 2.61 -14.02 11.26
N GLN A 124 1.41 -14.08 11.82
CA GLN A 124 1.15 -14.85 13.04
C GLN A 124 0.76 -16.28 12.68
N ILE A 125 1.33 -17.26 13.38
CA ILE A 125 0.87 -18.63 13.39
C ILE A 125 -0.40 -18.70 14.24
N THR A 126 -1.54 -18.99 13.64
CA THR A 126 -2.85 -18.89 14.29
C THR A 126 -3.41 -20.23 14.78
N ARG A 127 -2.72 -21.33 14.49
CA ARG A 127 -3.07 -22.70 14.89
C ARG A 127 -1.82 -23.57 14.93
N PRO A 128 -1.86 -24.78 15.49
CA PRO A 128 -0.70 -25.67 15.51
C PRO A 128 -0.20 -25.96 14.10
N LEU A 129 1.13 -26.00 13.88
CA LEU A 129 1.72 -26.17 12.54
C LEU A 129 1.26 -27.45 11.81
N SER A 130 0.89 -28.50 12.55
CA SER A 130 0.36 -29.76 12.02
C SER A 130 -1.10 -29.66 11.53
N SER A 131 -1.84 -28.63 11.93
CA SER A 131 -3.26 -28.45 11.59
C SER A 131 -3.48 -27.61 10.33
N TYR A 132 -2.42 -27.10 9.70
CA TYR A 132 -2.53 -26.38 8.44
C TYR A 132 -2.66 -27.35 7.27
N GLU A 133 -3.83 -27.33 6.62
CA GLU A 133 -4.06 -28.08 5.38
C GLU A 133 -3.30 -27.47 4.19
N GLN A 134 -3.29 -26.14 4.11
CA GLN A 134 -2.54 -25.39 3.10
C GLN A 134 -1.30 -24.75 3.72
N ILE A 135 -0.13 -25.14 3.23
CA ILE A 135 1.16 -24.65 3.70
C ILE A 135 1.53 -23.34 2.98
N GLY A 136 1.21 -22.23 3.63
CA GLY A 136 1.62 -20.90 3.17
C GLY A 136 3.09 -20.58 3.50
N PRO A 137 3.62 -19.44 3.00
CA PRO A 137 4.99 -19.00 3.26
C PRO A 137 5.34 -18.90 4.74
N HIS A 138 4.47 -18.28 5.55
CA HIS A 138 4.66 -18.17 6.99
C HIS A 138 4.72 -19.54 7.68
N VAL A 139 3.86 -20.49 7.28
CA VAL A 139 3.84 -21.84 7.83
C VAL A 139 5.11 -22.59 7.47
N LYS A 140 5.55 -22.52 6.21
CA LYS A 140 6.79 -23.18 5.76
C LYS A 140 8.01 -22.60 6.47
N ALA A 141 8.10 -21.27 6.61
CA ALA A 141 9.16 -20.63 7.36
C ALA A 141 9.14 -21.07 8.83
N ALA A 142 7.96 -21.09 9.48
CA ALA A 142 7.83 -21.58 10.85
C ALA A 142 8.24 -23.06 11.01
N GLN A 143 7.90 -23.93 10.05
CA GLN A 143 8.36 -25.33 10.04
C GLN A 143 9.88 -25.43 9.93
N LYS A 144 10.52 -24.65 9.04
CA LYS A 144 11.99 -24.58 8.93
C LYS A 144 12.63 -24.06 10.22
N SER A 145 12.04 -23.04 10.82
CA SER A 145 12.49 -22.47 12.10
C SER A 145 12.44 -23.52 13.22
N LYS A 146 11.32 -24.25 13.32
CA LYS A 146 11.12 -25.33 14.28
C LYS A 146 12.09 -26.50 14.05
N ALA A 147 12.37 -26.86 12.81
CA ALA A 147 13.34 -27.90 12.46
C ALA A 147 14.78 -27.54 12.90
N LYS A 148 15.10 -26.25 13.04
CA LYS A 148 16.35 -25.75 13.62
C LYS A 148 16.31 -25.63 15.15
N GLY A 149 15.28 -26.15 15.81
CA GLY A 149 15.15 -26.13 17.27
C GLY A 149 14.63 -24.81 17.87
N ARG A 150 14.19 -23.85 17.04
CA ARG A 150 13.59 -22.60 17.56
C ARG A 150 12.16 -22.87 18.04
N LEU A 151 11.78 -22.21 19.13
CA LEU A 151 10.43 -22.31 19.70
C LEU A 151 9.44 -21.52 18.84
N VAL A 152 8.75 -22.21 17.94
CA VAL A 152 7.69 -21.64 17.09
C VAL A 152 6.44 -22.51 17.19
N GLY A 153 5.32 -21.88 17.53
CA GLY A 153 4.03 -22.54 17.69
C GLY A 153 2.87 -21.57 17.48
N GLU A 154 1.68 -22.00 17.86
CA GLU A 154 0.49 -21.14 17.83
C GLU A 154 0.71 -19.85 18.66
N GLY A 155 0.21 -18.73 18.13
CA GLY A 155 0.41 -17.40 18.69
C GLY A 155 1.74 -16.72 18.30
N SER A 156 2.74 -17.48 17.85
CA SER A 156 4.05 -16.94 17.45
C SER A 156 3.95 -16.06 16.21
N VAL A 157 4.72 -14.97 16.16
CA VAL A 157 4.90 -14.16 14.95
C VAL A 157 6.20 -14.62 14.28
N ILE A 158 6.11 -15.05 13.02
CA ILE A 158 7.26 -15.47 12.23
C ILE A 158 7.64 -14.35 11.26
N GLY A 159 8.90 -13.92 11.32
CA GLY A 159 9.53 -13.07 10.30
C GLY A 159 10.17 -13.94 9.23
N PHE A 160 9.82 -13.72 7.97
CA PHE A 160 10.39 -14.49 6.86
C PHE A 160 10.65 -13.62 5.64
N VAL A 161 11.58 -14.09 4.81
CA VAL A 161 11.98 -13.47 3.54
C VAL A 161 11.84 -14.52 2.44
N ILE A 162 11.36 -14.11 1.27
CA ILE A 162 11.35 -14.95 0.07
C ILE A 162 12.72 -14.87 -0.60
N VAL A 163 13.42 -16.01 -0.67
CA VAL A 163 14.75 -16.12 -1.28
C VAL A 163 14.68 -16.62 -2.72
N LYS A 164 15.75 -16.42 -3.49
CA LYS A 164 15.87 -17.02 -4.83
C LYS A 164 15.89 -18.55 -4.72
N GLY A 165 15.24 -19.23 -5.65
CA GLY A 165 15.21 -20.69 -5.69
C GLY A 165 14.15 -21.23 -6.63
N SER A 166 14.04 -22.55 -6.68
CA SER A 166 12.98 -23.26 -7.39
C SER A 166 11.78 -23.55 -6.48
N GLY A 167 10.67 -23.97 -7.08
CA GLY A 167 9.45 -24.34 -6.35
C GLY A 167 8.52 -23.16 -6.06
N SER A 168 7.56 -23.39 -5.16
CA SER A 168 6.54 -22.40 -4.81
C SER A 168 7.11 -21.24 -3.99
N ILE A 169 6.36 -20.13 -3.87
CA ILE A 169 6.72 -19.04 -2.94
C ILE A 169 6.87 -19.59 -1.51
N SER A 170 6.03 -20.54 -1.11
CA SER A 170 6.12 -21.17 0.21
C SER A 170 7.45 -21.90 0.38
N ASP A 171 7.89 -22.71 -0.60
CA ASP A 171 9.15 -23.45 -0.51
C ASP A 171 10.37 -22.53 -0.39
N ARG A 172 10.28 -21.36 -1.02
CA ARG A 172 11.30 -20.30 -1.00
C ARG A 172 11.19 -19.35 0.20
N ALA A 173 10.22 -19.52 1.09
CA ALA A 173 10.13 -18.75 2.32
C ALA A 173 11.15 -19.25 3.34
N MET A 174 12.02 -18.36 3.83
CA MET A 174 13.05 -18.66 4.82
C MET A 174 12.85 -17.78 6.06
N PRO A 175 13.02 -18.32 7.28
CA PRO A 175 13.10 -17.49 8.49
C PRO A 175 14.16 -16.41 8.31
N VAL A 176 13.85 -15.16 8.69
CA VAL A 176 14.76 -14.02 8.47
C VAL A 176 16.13 -14.24 9.10
N GLU A 177 16.19 -14.95 10.23
CA GLU A 177 17.42 -15.26 10.97
C GLU A 177 18.36 -16.21 10.20
N ASP A 178 17.86 -16.83 9.14
CA ASP A 178 18.59 -17.79 8.30
C ASP A 178 18.98 -17.22 6.94
N VAL A 179 18.73 -15.93 6.68
CA VAL A 179 18.97 -15.28 5.39
C VAL A 179 20.05 -14.22 5.55
N LYS A 180 21.02 -14.17 4.62
CA LYS A 180 22.02 -13.10 4.59
C LYS A 180 21.54 -11.93 3.72
N GLU A 181 22.10 -10.75 3.99
CA GLU A 181 21.83 -9.57 3.17
C GLU A 181 22.08 -9.85 1.67
N GLY A 182 21.16 -9.39 0.83
CA GLY A 182 21.17 -9.66 -0.62
C GLY A 182 20.72 -11.06 -1.06
N GLU A 183 20.47 -12.01 -0.15
CA GLU A 183 20.01 -13.38 -0.48
C GLU A 183 18.48 -13.49 -0.65
N TYR A 184 17.80 -12.40 -0.99
CA TYR A 184 16.36 -12.40 -1.29
C TYR A 184 16.08 -12.58 -2.79
N ASP A 185 14.82 -12.81 -3.17
CA ASP A 185 14.36 -12.82 -4.57
C ASP A 185 13.85 -11.43 -5.01
N PRO A 186 14.64 -10.65 -5.80
CA PRO A 186 14.24 -9.34 -6.28
C PRO A 186 12.93 -9.37 -7.06
N GLU A 187 12.70 -10.39 -7.88
CA GLU A 187 11.53 -10.45 -8.75
C GLU A 187 10.25 -10.67 -7.94
N TYR A 188 10.32 -11.46 -6.86
CA TYR A 188 9.21 -11.55 -5.91
C TYR A 188 8.90 -10.18 -5.28
N TYR A 189 9.90 -9.48 -4.74
CA TYR A 189 9.64 -8.20 -4.07
C TYR A 189 9.21 -7.09 -5.05
N ILE A 190 9.66 -7.12 -6.29
CA ILE A 190 9.18 -6.19 -7.32
C ILE A 190 7.73 -6.51 -7.67
N ASN A 191 7.44 -7.74 -8.11
CA ASN A 191 6.18 -8.08 -8.75
C ASN A 191 5.05 -8.41 -7.77
N ASN A 192 5.38 -8.84 -6.54
CA ASN A 192 4.40 -9.23 -5.53
C ASN A 192 4.29 -8.23 -4.36
N GLN A 193 5.27 -7.35 -4.17
CA GLN A 193 5.30 -6.41 -3.03
C GLN A 193 5.30 -4.93 -3.47
N VAL A 194 6.32 -4.43 -4.16
CA VAL A 194 6.42 -2.99 -4.45
C VAL A 194 5.48 -2.55 -5.57
N LEU A 195 5.49 -3.25 -6.70
CA LEU A 195 4.72 -2.84 -7.87
C LEU A 195 3.21 -2.91 -7.63
N PRO A 196 2.63 -3.99 -7.05
CA PRO A 196 1.19 -4.01 -6.78
C PRO A 196 0.75 -2.88 -5.84
N ALA A 197 1.52 -2.62 -4.78
CA ALA A 197 1.18 -1.58 -3.81
C ALA A 197 1.23 -0.18 -4.43
N ALA A 198 2.24 0.12 -5.25
CA ALA A 198 2.31 1.38 -5.98
C ALA A 198 1.20 1.51 -7.04
N MET A 199 0.99 0.46 -7.85
CA MET A 199 0.03 0.49 -8.95
C MET A 199 -1.41 0.64 -8.48
N ARG A 200 -1.75 0.18 -7.26
CA ARG A 200 -3.07 0.44 -6.65
C ARG A 200 -3.42 1.91 -6.58
N VAL A 201 -2.43 2.77 -6.36
CA VAL A 201 -2.60 4.23 -6.31
C VAL A 201 -2.49 4.82 -7.71
N LEU A 202 -1.44 4.45 -8.44
CA LEU A 202 -1.12 5.03 -9.76
C LEU A 202 -2.20 4.72 -10.82
N GLN A 203 -2.82 3.55 -10.78
CA GLN A 203 -3.92 3.20 -11.70
C GLN A 203 -5.14 4.11 -11.53
N ALA A 204 -5.39 4.65 -10.35
CA ALA A 204 -6.48 5.60 -10.14
C ALA A 204 -6.22 6.97 -10.81
N LEU A 205 -4.99 7.20 -11.28
CA LEU A 205 -4.59 8.33 -12.11
C LEU A 205 -4.44 7.95 -13.60
N GLU A 206 -4.83 6.73 -13.96
CA GLU A 206 -4.68 6.13 -15.29
C GLU A 206 -3.22 5.90 -15.71
N ILE A 207 -2.31 5.78 -14.73
CA ILE A 207 -0.92 5.41 -14.99
C ILE A 207 -0.83 3.89 -15.11
N THR A 208 -0.19 3.41 -16.18
CA THR A 208 -0.04 1.99 -16.46
C THR A 208 1.28 1.45 -15.91
N GLU A 209 1.31 0.14 -15.68
CA GLU A 209 2.52 -0.54 -15.22
C GLU A 209 3.67 -0.38 -16.21
N GLN A 210 3.37 -0.44 -17.52
CA GLN A 210 4.34 -0.21 -18.57
C GLN A 210 4.97 1.19 -18.48
N GLN A 211 4.21 2.23 -18.12
CA GLN A 211 4.77 3.58 -17.93
C GLN A 211 5.73 3.63 -16.74
N VAL A 212 5.42 2.90 -15.66
CA VAL A 212 6.32 2.76 -14.51
C VAL A 212 7.59 2.02 -14.88
N LEU A 213 7.49 0.88 -15.56
CA LEU A 213 8.64 0.05 -15.92
C LEU A 213 9.52 0.68 -17.01
N SER A 214 8.90 1.24 -18.07
CA SER A 214 9.61 1.87 -19.19
C SER A 214 10.13 3.27 -18.87
N GLY A 215 9.52 3.96 -17.90
CA GLY A 215 9.92 5.30 -17.51
C GLY A 215 9.37 6.45 -18.32
N ARG A 216 8.42 6.20 -19.21
CA ARG A 216 7.73 7.23 -19.98
C ARG A 216 6.30 7.30 -19.47
N VAL A 217 5.98 8.31 -18.66
CA VAL A 217 4.59 8.72 -18.45
C VAL A 217 4.19 9.43 -19.75
N GLN A 218 3.31 8.81 -20.52
CA GLN A 218 2.82 9.41 -21.75
C GLN A 218 1.93 10.59 -21.34
N ALA A 219 2.34 11.81 -21.67
CA ALA A 219 1.50 12.99 -21.48
C ALA A 219 0.16 12.75 -22.17
N LYS A 220 -0.95 12.93 -21.43
CA LYS A 220 -2.29 12.68 -21.97
C LYS A 220 -2.55 13.62 -23.14
N LEU A 221 -3.25 13.15 -24.18
CA LEU A 221 -3.72 13.97 -25.31
C LEU A 221 -4.48 15.24 -24.87
N GLY A 222 -5.07 15.26 -23.67
CA GLY A 222 -5.73 16.45 -23.10
C GLY A 222 -4.80 17.64 -22.86
N GLU A 223 -3.49 17.42 -22.64
CA GLU A 223 -2.51 18.52 -22.57
C GLU A 223 -2.16 19.09 -23.95
N TRP A 224 -2.31 18.27 -25.00
CA TRP A 224 -2.11 18.72 -26.38
C TRP A 224 -3.23 19.68 -26.82
N PHE A 225 -4.50 19.35 -26.55
CA PHE A 225 -5.62 20.25 -26.86
C PHE A 225 -5.61 21.56 -26.06
N LYS A 226 -5.05 21.56 -24.83
CA LYS A 226 -4.83 22.80 -24.07
C LYS A 226 -3.76 23.72 -24.68
N LYS A 227 -2.78 23.16 -25.41
CA LYS A 227 -1.74 23.95 -26.11
C LYS A 227 -2.18 24.47 -27.48
N VAL A 228 -3.18 23.86 -28.11
CA VAL A 228 -3.63 24.24 -29.46
C VAL A 228 -4.66 25.38 -29.46
N ASN A 229 -5.30 25.68 -28.31
CA ASN A 229 -6.31 26.75 -28.19
C ASN A 229 -5.77 28.12 -27.77
N TYR A 230 -4.49 28.41 -28.02
CA TYR A 230 -3.96 29.78 -28.02
C TYR A 230 -3.36 30.07 -29.40
N LYS A 231 -4.24 30.42 -30.34
CA LYS A 231 -3.96 31.28 -31.49
C LYS A 231 -5.28 31.80 -32.06
#